data_AF-A0A098R3P8-F1
#
_entry.id   AF-A0A098R3P8-F1
#
_cell.length_a   1.000
_cell.length_b   1.000
_cell.length_c   1.000
_cell.angle_alpha   90.00
_cell.angle_beta   90.00
_cell.angle_gamma   90.00
#
_symmetry.space_group_name_H-M   'P 1'
#
loop_
_entity.id
_entity.type
_entity.pdbx_description
1 polymer ?
#
loop_
_entity_poly.entity_id
_entity_poly.type
_entity_poly.pdbx_seq_one_letter_code
_entity_poly.pdbx_strand_id
1 'polypeptide(L)'
;MTGIYRITNIINKKKYIGQSINIFQRWKQHTSALTDYSNETIIRSAFAKYGLREQVSKPGTYGNFIFEVIEECNPDILLNREYYFIKNENPEYNLMLMPPNELLSFDVTRKRNQGSHFIQYHNYDTEKHYPGIDENTEQYAISDIAHYISSRKKLSAYIDGAIIYLILGISINRKKQYFLWSQTTVDDMEFMEDEFLSYNVIGYQEFFMPILLNNFPKFRDFQKKLGNFAYGLSSISSSPFLETLKIIAKENKVAPNLKAHEMVLLYENEYKNSDS
;
A
#
# COMPACT_ATOMS: atom_id res chain seq x y z
N MET A 1 6.91 1.71 -13.98
CA MET A 1 7.95 2.75 -14.11
C MET A 1 8.34 3.18 -12.70
N THR A 2 9.62 3.03 -12.35
CA THR A 2 10.17 3.35 -11.02
C THR A 2 10.84 4.72 -11.09
N GLY A 3 10.57 5.63 -10.16
CA GLY A 3 11.23 6.92 -10.16
C GLY A 3 10.56 8.00 -9.32
N ILE A 4 10.96 9.24 -9.59
CA ILE A 4 10.40 10.46 -9.00
C ILE A 4 9.48 11.12 -10.01
N TYR A 5 8.33 11.58 -9.53
CA TYR A 5 7.35 12.32 -10.31
C TYR A 5 7.00 13.65 -9.65
N ARG A 6 6.43 14.54 -10.47
CA ARG A 6 5.87 15.81 -10.04
C ARG A 6 4.43 15.93 -10.52
N ILE A 7 3.60 16.57 -9.70
CA ILE A 7 2.24 16.96 -10.05
C ILE A 7 2.13 18.47 -9.88
N THR A 8 1.98 19.20 -10.98
CA THR A 8 1.96 20.67 -11.00
C THR A 8 0.55 21.18 -11.23
N ASN A 9 0.02 21.99 -10.32
CA ASN A 9 -1.24 22.70 -10.55
C ASN A 9 -1.00 23.91 -11.47
N ILE A 10 -1.69 23.94 -12.61
CA ILE A 10 -1.51 24.95 -13.65
C ILE A 10 -1.98 26.33 -13.19
N ILE A 11 -3.00 26.40 -12.33
CA ILE A 11 -3.64 27.65 -11.90
C ILE A 11 -2.75 28.40 -10.91
N ASN A 12 -2.26 27.72 -9.87
CA ASN A 12 -1.51 28.36 -8.79
C ASN A 12 0.00 28.06 -8.82
N LYS A 13 0.46 27.25 -9.78
CA LYS A 13 1.85 26.81 -9.97
C LYS A 13 2.45 25.98 -8.81
N LYS A 14 1.64 25.61 -7.83
CA LYS A 14 2.04 24.76 -6.71
C LYS A 14 2.31 23.35 -7.18
N LYS A 15 3.27 22.70 -6.52
CA LYS A 15 3.76 21.39 -6.91
C LYS A 15 3.59 20.38 -5.78
N TYR A 16 3.44 19.12 -6.18
CA TYR A 16 3.69 17.94 -5.36
C TYR A 16 4.83 17.16 -5.98
N ILE A 17 5.73 16.62 -5.17
CA ILE A 17 6.79 15.71 -5.60
C ILE A 17 6.60 14.39 -4.85
N GLY A 18 6.62 13.29 -5.58
CA GLY A 18 6.50 11.95 -5.00
C GLY A 18 7.44 10.96 -5.64
N GLN A 19 7.69 9.86 -4.95
CA GLN A 19 8.40 8.69 -5.45
C GLN A 19 7.47 7.48 -5.57
N SER A 20 7.80 6.53 -6.43
CA SER A 20 7.21 5.18 -6.38
C SER A 20 8.01 4.19 -7.22
N ILE A 21 7.97 2.92 -6.83
CA ILE A 21 8.42 1.82 -7.70
C ILE A 21 7.44 1.54 -8.86
N ASN A 22 6.23 2.09 -8.80
CA ASN A 22 5.32 2.14 -9.94
C ASN A 22 4.53 3.45 -9.98
N ILE A 23 5.13 4.48 -10.56
CA ILE A 23 4.57 5.84 -10.66
C ILE A 23 3.16 5.85 -11.25
N PHE A 24 2.93 5.08 -12.32
CA PHE A 24 1.63 5.04 -12.99
C PHE A 24 0.53 4.48 -12.09
N GLN A 25 0.88 3.50 -11.26
CA GLN A 25 -0.03 2.98 -10.25
C GLN A 25 -0.26 3.99 -9.13
N ARG A 26 0.81 4.66 -8.68
CA ARG A 26 0.74 5.70 -7.66
C ARG A 26 -0.18 6.85 -8.08
N TRP A 27 -0.14 7.25 -9.35
CA TRP A 27 -1.06 8.25 -9.89
C TRP A 27 -2.51 7.79 -9.89
N LYS A 28 -2.78 6.51 -10.22
CA LYS A 28 -4.14 5.95 -10.13
C LYS A 28 -4.65 6.02 -8.70
N GLN A 29 -3.81 5.66 -7.73
CA GLN A 29 -4.15 5.71 -6.30
C GLN A 29 -4.50 7.14 -5.88
N HIS A 30 -3.61 8.10 -6.17
CA HIS A 30 -3.80 9.52 -5.87
C HIS A 30 -5.11 10.08 -6.42
N THR A 31 -5.53 9.61 -7.59
CA THR A 31 -6.72 10.09 -8.30
C THR A 31 -7.95 9.20 -8.15
N SER A 32 -7.83 8.09 -7.42
CA SER A 32 -8.95 7.18 -7.17
C SER A 32 -9.91 7.75 -6.14
N ALA A 33 -11.20 7.46 -6.32
CA ALA A 33 -12.29 7.80 -5.40
C ALA A 33 -12.31 9.28 -4.96
N LEU A 34 -11.94 10.22 -5.85
CA LEU A 34 -11.96 11.65 -5.55
C LEU A 34 -13.39 12.20 -5.49
N THR A 35 -13.73 12.85 -4.38
CA THR A 35 -15.02 13.55 -4.18
C THR A 35 -14.79 15.06 -4.01
N ASP A 36 -15.85 15.87 -3.96
CA ASP A 36 -15.75 17.31 -3.64
C ASP A 36 -15.18 17.55 -2.22
N TYR A 37 -15.17 16.51 -1.38
CA TYR A 37 -14.73 16.56 0.01
C TYR A 37 -13.38 15.87 0.26
N SER A 38 -12.72 15.32 -0.76
CA SER A 38 -11.42 14.65 -0.60
C SER A 38 -10.39 15.59 0.02
N ASN A 39 -9.88 15.21 1.19
CA ASN A 39 -8.98 16.01 2.00
C ASN A 39 -7.92 15.18 2.74
N GLU A 40 -7.72 13.93 2.33
CA GLU A 40 -6.84 12.94 2.95
C GLU A 40 -5.36 13.37 2.87
N THR A 41 -5.01 14.13 1.82
CA THR A 41 -3.71 14.79 1.66
C THR A 41 -3.89 16.17 1.03
N ILE A 42 -2.90 17.05 1.17
CA ILE A 42 -2.95 18.40 0.55
C ILE A 42 -3.12 18.30 -0.97
N ILE A 43 -2.45 17.34 -1.61
CA ILE A 43 -2.55 17.14 -3.06
C ILE A 43 -3.96 16.66 -3.46
N ARG A 44 -4.60 15.78 -2.68
CA ARG A 44 -5.99 15.36 -2.90
C ARG A 44 -6.99 16.48 -2.60
N SER A 45 -6.76 17.31 -1.58
CA SER A 45 -7.51 18.56 -1.37
C SER A 45 -7.41 19.49 -2.58
N ALA A 46 -6.21 19.60 -3.17
CA ALA A 46 -6.03 20.38 -4.38
C ALA A 46 -6.81 19.77 -5.55
N PHE A 47 -6.77 18.45 -5.74
CA PHE A 47 -7.57 17.79 -6.77
C PHE A 47 -9.06 18.08 -6.63
N ALA A 48 -9.62 17.94 -5.42
CA ALA A 48 -11.02 18.27 -5.16
C ALA A 48 -11.32 19.75 -5.43
N LYS A 49 -10.49 20.65 -4.90
CA LYS A 49 -10.67 22.11 -5.04
C LYS A 49 -10.58 22.60 -6.48
N TYR A 50 -9.73 21.99 -7.29
CA TYR A 50 -9.47 22.40 -8.68
C TYR A 50 -10.08 21.46 -9.72
N GLY A 51 -10.98 20.56 -9.28
CA GLY A 51 -11.87 19.78 -10.15
C GLY A 51 -11.22 18.62 -10.90
N LEU A 52 -10.15 18.02 -10.39
CA LEU A 52 -9.63 16.78 -10.98
C LEU A 52 -10.54 15.60 -10.58
N ARG A 53 -11.13 14.94 -11.58
CA ARG A 53 -12.03 13.79 -11.38
C ARG A 53 -11.61 12.55 -12.16
N GLU A 54 -10.73 12.72 -13.14
CA GLU A 54 -10.24 11.62 -13.98
C GLU A 54 -9.20 10.79 -13.23
N GLN A 55 -9.26 9.47 -13.39
CA GLN A 55 -8.21 8.58 -12.92
C GLN A 55 -7.00 8.72 -13.85
N VAL A 56 -5.85 9.07 -13.28
CA VAL A 56 -4.61 9.32 -14.02
C VAL A 56 -3.66 8.14 -13.88
N SER A 57 -3.15 7.64 -15.00
CA SER A 57 -2.19 6.53 -15.03
C SER A 57 -1.06 6.71 -16.02
N LYS A 58 -1.00 7.86 -16.70
CA LYS A 58 0.01 8.18 -17.71
C LYS A 58 0.43 9.64 -17.56
N PRO A 59 1.65 10.01 -18.02
CA PRO A 59 2.09 11.39 -17.97
C PRO A 59 1.22 12.24 -18.90
N GLY A 60 1.00 13.48 -18.51
CA GLY A 60 0.19 14.40 -19.31
C GLY A 60 -0.53 15.45 -18.47
N THR A 61 -1.42 16.18 -19.13
CA THR A 61 -2.24 17.20 -18.51
C THR A 61 -3.65 16.68 -18.34
N TYR A 62 -4.16 16.72 -17.11
CA TYR A 62 -5.49 16.25 -16.72
C TYR A 62 -6.16 17.35 -15.90
N GLY A 63 -7.25 17.90 -16.43
CA GLY A 63 -7.85 19.12 -15.89
C GLY A 63 -6.82 20.24 -15.70
N ASN A 64 -6.67 20.70 -14.45
CA ASN A 64 -5.74 21.77 -14.08
C ASN A 64 -4.40 21.26 -13.55
N PHE A 65 -4.03 20.00 -13.81
CA PHE A 65 -2.82 19.37 -13.27
C PHE A 65 -1.95 18.75 -14.37
N ILE A 66 -0.64 18.91 -14.25
CA ILE A 66 0.37 18.25 -15.08
C ILE A 66 1.00 17.14 -14.27
N PHE A 67 0.96 15.91 -14.77
CA PHE A 67 1.61 14.73 -14.21
C PHE A 67 2.85 14.41 -15.04
N GLU A 68 4.03 14.49 -14.42
CA GLU A 68 5.31 14.38 -15.09
C GLU A 68 6.26 13.45 -14.32
N VAL A 69 6.97 12.58 -15.02
CA VAL A 69 8.10 11.83 -14.45
C VAL A 69 9.33 12.73 -14.56
N ILE A 70 9.96 13.05 -13.44
CA ILE A 70 11.10 13.99 -13.40
C ILE A 70 12.45 13.27 -13.27
N GLU A 71 12.44 12.02 -12.80
CA GLU A 71 13.63 11.17 -12.78
C GLU A 71 13.22 9.69 -12.77
N GLU A 72 13.78 8.88 -13.66
CA GLU A 72 13.76 7.42 -13.54
C GLU A 72 14.98 6.98 -12.73
N CYS A 73 14.78 6.20 -11.68
CA CYS A 73 15.88 5.79 -10.80
C CYS A 73 15.63 4.42 -10.17
N ASN A 74 16.70 3.80 -9.65
CA ASN A 74 16.62 2.50 -9.00
C ASN A 74 15.83 2.60 -7.67
N PRO A 75 15.07 1.56 -7.28
CA PRO A 75 14.30 1.55 -6.04
C PRO A 75 15.12 1.92 -4.80
N ASP A 76 16.38 1.46 -4.75
CA ASP A 76 17.27 1.65 -3.60
C ASP A 76 17.64 3.11 -3.35
N ILE A 77 17.48 4.00 -4.34
CA ILE A 77 17.82 5.42 -4.24
C ILE A 77 16.60 6.36 -4.27
N LEU A 78 15.38 5.83 -4.44
CA LEU A 78 14.14 6.63 -4.56
C LEU A 78 14.03 7.67 -3.45
N LEU A 79 14.25 7.25 -2.21
CA LEU A 79 14.21 8.12 -1.04
C LEU A 79 15.16 9.32 -1.15
N ASN A 80 16.42 9.06 -1.47
CA ASN A 80 17.45 10.10 -1.54
C ASN A 80 17.13 11.10 -2.67
N ARG A 81 16.53 10.62 -3.77
CA ARG A 81 16.16 11.45 -4.91
C ARG A 81 14.91 12.27 -4.62
N GLU A 82 13.88 11.69 -4.02
CA GLU A 82 12.69 12.42 -3.58
C GLU A 82 13.06 13.57 -2.64
N TYR A 83 13.90 13.29 -1.63
CA TYR A 83 14.38 14.30 -0.70
C TYR A 83 15.16 15.42 -1.41
N TYR A 84 16.03 15.07 -2.35
CA TYR A 84 16.77 16.04 -3.16
C TYR A 84 15.82 17.01 -3.88
N PHE A 85 14.78 16.49 -4.52
CA PHE A 85 13.81 17.32 -5.23
C PHE A 85 12.92 18.14 -4.30
N ILE A 86 12.38 17.56 -3.23
CA ILE A 86 11.57 18.29 -2.24
C ILE A 86 12.38 19.42 -1.62
N LYS A 87 13.62 19.17 -1.22
CA LYS A 87 14.50 20.18 -0.64
C LYS A 87 14.84 21.30 -1.61
N ASN A 88 15.10 20.96 -2.88
CA ASN A 88 15.52 21.93 -3.87
C ASN A 88 14.36 22.76 -4.44
N GLU A 89 13.16 22.19 -4.52
CA GLU A 89 11.99 22.85 -5.13
C GLU A 89 10.98 23.38 -4.13
N ASN A 90 11.05 22.93 -2.86
CA ASN A 90 10.14 23.30 -1.78
C ASN A 90 8.64 23.23 -2.17
N PRO A 91 8.14 22.08 -2.64
CA PRO A 91 6.79 21.92 -3.17
C PRO A 91 5.70 22.10 -2.09
N GLU A 92 4.74 22.97 -2.35
CA GLU A 92 3.74 23.40 -1.37
C GLU A 92 2.70 22.33 -1.03
N TYR A 93 2.53 21.32 -1.90
CA TYR A 93 1.62 20.22 -1.62
C TYR A 93 2.25 19.07 -0.83
N ASN A 94 3.55 19.15 -0.53
CA ASN A 94 4.25 18.22 0.36
C ASN A 94 4.19 18.65 1.85
N LEU A 95 3.53 19.76 2.19
CA LEU A 95 3.57 20.37 3.54
C LEU A 95 2.98 19.53 4.69
N MET A 96 2.17 18.50 4.41
CA MET A 96 1.70 17.54 5.43
C MET A 96 2.68 16.36 5.66
N LEU A 97 3.77 16.29 4.88
CA LEU A 97 4.88 15.35 5.06
C LEU A 97 6.02 15.99 5.86
N MET A 98 5.74 16.81 6.89
CA MET A 98 6.74 17.28 7.86
C MET A 98 6.18 17.09 9.29
N PRO A 99 6.78 16.27 10.19
CA PRO A 99 6.35 16.27 11.57
C PRO A 99 6.70 17.62 12.21
N PRO A 100 6.01 17.96 13.31
CA PRO A 100 6.34 19.13 14.13
C PRO A 100 7.64 18.85 14.89
N ASN A 101 8.80 19.01 14.23
CA ASN A 101 10.08 19.43 14.81
C ASN A 101 11.21 19.25 13.80
N GLU A 102 11.97 20.32 13.59
CA GLU A 102 13.22 20.38 12.82
C GLU A 102 14.35 19.47 13.38
N LEU A 103 14.12 18.71 14.46
CA LEU A 103 15.10 17.86 15.15
C LEU A 103 14.89 16.34 15.01
N LEU A 104 13.84 15.90 14.33
CA LEU A 104 13.68 14.51 13.90
C LEU A 104 13.38 14.52 12.41
N SER A 105 14.42 14.75 11.63
CA SER A 105 14.34 14.68 10.18
C SER A 105 13.72 13.35 9.76
N PHE A 106 12.76 13.41 8.84
CA PHE A 106 12.24 12.25 8.10
C PHE A 106 13.35 11.25 7.71
N ASP A 107 14.56 11.76 7.44
CA ASP A 107 15.79 11.00 7.21
C ASP A 107 16.13 9.95 8.27
N VAL A 108 15.92 10.22 9.57
CA VAL A 108 16.32 9.30 10.65
C VAL A 108 15.31 8.18 10.84
N THR A 109 14.01 8.45 10.69
CA THR A 109 12.95 7.43 10.77
C THR A 109 12.83 6.60 9.50
N ARG A 110 12.98 7.20 8.31
CA ARG A 110 12.83 6.52 7.01
C ARG A 110 14.07 5.68 6.63
N LYS A 111 15.31 6.15 6.87
CA LYS A 111 16.51 5.29 6.76
C LYS A 111 16.56 4.15 7.77
N ARG A 112 15.90 4.28 8.93
CA ARG A 112 15.79 3.18 9.92
C ARG A 112 14.84 2.06 9.48
N ASN A 113 13.87 2.35 8.61
CA ASN A 113 12.83 1.41 8.22
C ASN A 113 12.91 0.89 6.79
N GLN A 114 13.82 1.41 5.97
CA GLN A 114 14.23 0.74 4.74
C GLN A 114 14.75 -0.67 5.08
N GLY A 115 14.00 -1.70 4.67
CA GLY A 115 14.27 -3.10 5.02
C GLY A 115 13.55 -3.62 6.28
N SER A 116 12.74 -2.79 6.95
CA SER A 116 11.82 -3.26 7.99
C SER A 116 10.63 -4.00 7.37
N HIS A 117 10.20 -5.07 8.04
CA HIS A 117 9.10 -5.90 7.58
C HIS A 117 8.00 -5.90 8.63
N PHE A 118 6.77 -5.77 8.18
CA PHE A 118 5.57 -5.74 8.97
C PHE A 118 4.57 -6.74 8.44
N ILE A 119 3.57 -7.03 9.26
CA ILE A 119 2.43 -7.83 8.86
C ILE A 119 1.14 -7.14 9.27
N GLN A 120 0.13 -7.26 8.43
CA GLN A 120 -1.25 -6.93 8.73
C GLN A 120 -2.11 -8.17 8.50
N TYR A 121 -3.27 -8.20 9.16
CA TYR A 121 -4.19 -9.33 9.08
C TYR A 121 -5.59 -8.86 8.67
N HIS A 122 -6.17 -9.56 7.70
CA HIS A 122 -7.55 -9.40 7.24
C HIS A 122 -8.38 -10.60 7.66
N ASN A 123 -9.45 -10.36 8.41
CA ASN A 123 -10.34 -11.43 8.87
C ASN A 123 -11.59 -11.50 8.00
N TYR A 124 -11.59 -12.36 6.98
CA TYR A 124 -12.74 -12.52 6.10
C TYR A 124 -14.03 -12.86 6.84
N ASP A 125 -13.96 -13.65 7.91
CA ASP A 125 -15.16 -14.05 8.65
C ASP A 125 -15.86 -12.85 9.31
N THR A 126 -15.11 -11.80 9.64
CA THR A 126 -15.61 -10.54 10.20
C THR A 126 -15.98 -9.56 9.10
N GLU A 127 -15.08 -9.33 8.15
CA GLU A 127 -15.23 -8.29 7.10
C GLU A 127 -16.20 -8.71 5.98
N LYS A 128 -16.38 -10.02 5.74
CA LYS A 128 -17.23 -10.60 4.69
C LYS A 128 -16.85 -10.23 3.25
N HIS A 129 -15.62 -9.80 3.02
CA HIS A 129 -15.08 -9.52 1.69
C HIS A 129 -13.59 -9.84 1.61
N TYR A 130 -13.07 -10.01 0.39
CA TYR A 130 -11.62 -10.14 0.16
C TYR A 130 -10.93 -8.78 0.22
N PRO A 131 -9.64 -8.70 0.60
CA PRO A 131 -8.95 -7.42 0.68
C PRO A 131 -8.90 -6.72 -0.69
N GLY A 132 -9.50 -5.53 -0.77
CA GLY A 132 -9.49 -4.70 -1.97
C GLY A 132 -10.39 -5.18 -3.11
N ILE A 133 -11.26 -6.16 -2.88
CA ILE A 133 -12.15 -6.70 -3.92
C ILE A 133 -13.59 -6.58 -3.45
N ASP A 134 -14.38 -5.90 -4.27
CA ASP A 134 -15.82 -5.66 -4.13
C ASP A 134 -16.52 -5.71 -5.51
N GLU A 135 -17.84 -5.53 -5.50
CA GLU A 135 -18.69 -5.54 -6.70
C GLU A 135 -18.27 -4.52 -7.77
N ASN A 136 -17.62 -3.44 -7.37
CA ASN A 136 -17.18 -2.38 -8.28
C ASN A 136 -15.80 -2.66 -8.86
N THR A 137 -14.99 -3.50 -8.20
CA THR A 137 -13.58 -3.72 -8.52
C THR A 137 -13.29 -5.07 -9.13
N GLU A 138 -14.20 -6.04 -9.01
CA GLU A 138 -14.01 -7.44 -9.42
C GLU A 138 -13.67 -7.63 -10.91
N GLN A 139 -14.11 -6.72 -11.80
CA GLN A 139 -13.82 -6.81 -13.23
C GLN A 139 -12.43 -6.28 -13.62
N TYR A 140 -11.79 -5.48 -12.75
CA TYR A 140 -10.50 -4.86 -13.07
C TYR A 140 -9.34 -5.81 -12.81
N ALA A 141 -8.21 -5.54 -13.48
CA ALA A 141 -6.95 -6.17 -13.15
C ALA A 141 -6.57 -5.84 -11.70
N ILE A 142 -6.02 -6.81 -10.97
CA ILE A 142 -5.56 -6.61 -9.58
C ILE A 142 -4.54 -5.47 -9.48
N SER A 143 -3.73 -5.27 -10.53
CA SER A 143 -2.80 -4.15 -10.58
C SER A 143 -3.48 -2.81 -10.71
N ASP A 144 -4.74 -2.72 -11.12
CA ASP A 144 -5.43 -1.45 -11.35
C ASP A 144 -6.30 -1.02 -10.18
N ILE A 145 -6.40 -1.85 -9.15
CA ILE A 145 -7.17 -1.59 -7.95
C ILE A 145 -6.33 -0.81 -6.95
N ALA A 146 -6.88 0.30 -6.46
CA ALA A 146 -6.29 1.05 -5.35
C ALA A 146 -6.69 0.38 -4.03
N HIS A 147 -5.77 -0.38 -3.44
CA HIS A 147 -5.99 -1.02 -2.15
C HIS A 147 -5.16 -0.34 -1.05
N TYR A 148 -5.81 -0.07 0.09
CA TYR A 148 -5.27 0.64 1.24
C TYR A 148 -5.12 -0.34 2.41
N ILE A 149 -4.02 -0.25 3.16
CA ILE A 149 -3.88 -0.96 4.43
C ILE A 149 -4.27 -0.01 5.57
N SER A 150 -5.51 -0.14 6.04
CA SER A 150 -6.01 0.67 7.16
C SER A 150 -5.51 0.12 8.50
N SER A 151 -5.12 1.02 9.39
CA SER A 151 -4.62 0.70 10.73
C SER A 151 -4.81 1.87 11.66
N ARG A 152 -5.19 1.63 12.92
CA ARG A 152 -5.25 2.68 13.97
C ARG A 152 -3.92 2.88 14.67
N LYS A 153 -2.87 2.15 14.29
CA LYS A 153 -1.57 2.25 14.95
C LYS A 153 -0.80 3.44 14.44
N LYS A 154 -0.39 4.30 15.37
CA LYS A 154 0.49 5.45 15.10
C LYS A 154 1.79 5.08 14.39
N LEU A 155 2.25 3.82 14.51
CA LEU A 155 3.42 3.34 13.77
C LEU A 155 3.26 3.46 12.25
N SER A 156 2.02 3.44 11.72
CA SER A 156 1.72 3.63 10.30
C SER A 156 2.31 4.93 9.74
N ALA A 157 2.46 5.97 10.57
CA ALA A 157 3.06 7.24 10.19
C ALA A 157 4.59 7.20 10.01
N TYR A 158 5.23 6.08 10.32
CA TYR A 158 6.70 5.98 10.37
C TYR A 158 7.26 4.80 9.56
N ILE A 159 6.46 4.08 8.79
CA ILE A 159 6.87 2.85 8.08
C ILE A 159 7.03 3.00 6.58
N ASP A 160 7.24 4.23 6.12
CA ASP A 160 7.55 4.53 4.73
C ASP A 160 8.81 3.77 4.27
N GLY A 161 8.73 3.13 3.10
CA GLY A 161 9.75 2.23 2.54
C GLY A 161 9.79 0.82 3.14
N ALA A 162 8.93 0.50 4.11
CA ALA A 162 8.84 -0.85 4.68
C ALA A 162 8.04 -1.81 3.77
N ILE A 163 8.18 -3.11 4.01
CA ILE A 163 7.33 -4.14 3.39
C ILE A 163 6.27 -4.58 4.40
N ILE A 164 5.00 -4.56 4.00
CA ILE A 164 3.89 -5.11 4.77
C ILE A 164 3.38 -6.36 4.07
N TYR A 165 3.43 -7.51 4.72
CA TYR A 165 2.71 -8.70 4.27
C TYR A 165 1.26 -8.63 4.76
N LEU A 166 0.30 -8.95 3.90
CA LEU A 166 -1.10 -9.08 4.28
C LEU A 166 -1.46 -10.56 4.38
N ILE A 167 -1.89 -11.00 5.56
CA ILE A 167 -2.43 -12.34 5.78
C ILE A 167 -3.95 -12.28 5.72
N LEU A 168 -4.54 -13.14 4.88
CA LEU A 168 -5.97 -13.37 4.81
C LEU A 168 -6.34 -14.58 5.67
N GLY A 169 -7.24 -14.39 6.64
CA GLY A 169 -7.79 -15.49 7.46
C GLY A 169 -9.23 -15.82 7.10
N ILE A 170 -9.52 -17.07 6.74
CA ILE A 170 -10.87 -17.56 6.40
C ILE A 170 -11.16 -18.85 7.19
N SER A 171 -12.35 -18.96 7.79
CA SER A 171 -12.76 -20.21 8.43
C SER A 171 -13.37 -21.19 7.44
N ILE A 172 -12.75 -22.36 7.29
CA ILE A 172 -13.21 -23.46 6.44
C ILE A 172 -13.45 -24.67 7.35
N ASN A 173 -14.65 -25.26 7.32
CA ASN A 173 -15.04 -26.37 8.19
C ASN A 173 -14.72 -26.13 9.68
N ARG A 174 -15.02 -24.91 10.17
CA ARG A 174 -14.73 -24.46 11.54
C ARG A 174 -13.24 -24.40 11.91
N LYS A 175 -12.32 -24.52 10.93
CA LYS A 175 -10.88 -24.34 11.10
C LYS A 175 -10.42 -23.09 10.38
N LYS A 176 -9.62 -22.27 11.05
CA LYS A 176 -9.07 -21.05 10.47
C LYS A 176 -7.90 -21.38 9.55
N GLN A 177 -8.03 -21.03 8.28
CA GLN A 177 -6.99 -21.09 7.26
C GLN A 177 -6.41 -19.71 7.04
N TYR A 178 -5.09 -19.63 6.91
CA TYR A 178 -4.34 -18.39 6.75
C TYR A 178 -3.58 -18.43 5.44
N PHE A 179 -3.83 -17.45 4.58
CA PHE A 179 -3.15 -17.32 3.31
C PHE A 179 -2.30 -16.07 3.28
N LEU A 180 -1.14 -16.15 2.62
CA LEU A 180 -0.40 -14.95 2.26
C LEU A 180 -1.07 -14.32 1.04
N TRP A 181 -1.76 -13.21 1.25
CA TRP A 181 -2.59 -12.56 0.23
C TRP A 181 -1.77 -11.67 -0.70
N SER A 182 -1.03 -10.74 -0.09
CA SER A 182 -0.24 -9.75 -0.81
C SER A 182 0.95 -9.27 0.02
N GLN A 183 1.87 -8.58 -0.63
CA GLN A 183 2.83 -7.71 0.03
C GLN A 183 2.70 -6.28 -0.53
N THR A 184 2.91 -5.30 0.34
CA THR A 184 2.89 -3.88 -0.01
C THR A 184 4.24 -3.27 0.33
N THR A 185 4.94 -2.73 -0.67
CA THR A 185 6.06 -1.83 -0.43
C THR A 185 5.49 -0.44 -0.19
N VAL A 186 5.62 0.07 1.04
CA VAL A 186 4.99 1.32 1.47
C VAL A 186 5.64 2.51 0.76
N ASP A 187 4.83 3.29 0.06
CA ASP A 187 5.26 4.54 -0.58
C ASP A 187 4.85 5.77 0.25
N ASP A 188 3.70 5.71 0.94
CA ASP A 188 3.11 6.85 1.63
C ASP A 188 2.03 6.42 2.64
N MET A 189 1.49 7.39 3.38
CA MET A 189 0.40 7.18 4.33
C MET A 189 -0.55 8.39 4.35
N GLU A 190 -1.85 8.11 4.40
CA GLU A 190 -2.90 9.11 4.58
C GLU A 190 -3.53 9.00 5.98
N PHE A 191 -3.66 10.14 6.66
CA PHE A 191 -4.35 10.19 7.95
C PHE A 191 -5.83 10.47 7.73
N MET A 192 -6.69 9.63 8.32
CA MET A 192 -8.13 9.73 8.21
C MET A 192 -8.70 10.24 9.53
N GLU A 193 -9.28 11.43 9.51
CA GLU A 193 -10.09 11.99 10.60
C GLU A 193 -11.50 11.37 10.61
N ASP A 194 -11.57 10.04 10.59
CA ASP A 194 -12.80 9.29 10.81
C ASP A 194 -13.14 9.18 12.31
N GLU A 195 -14.29 8.57 12.64
CA GLU A 195 -14.75 8.36 14.02
C GLU A 195 -13.70 7.67 14.92
N PHE A 196 -12.74 6.97 14.34
CA PHE A 196 -11.77 6.15 15.06
C PHE A 196 -10.31 6.59 14.91
N LEU A 197 -10.05 7.68 14.18
CA LEU A 197 -8.72 8.18 13.81
C LEU A 197 -7.81 7.06 13.25
N SER A 198 -7.85 6.87 11.94
CA SER A 198 -7.13 5.78 11.27
C SER A 198 -6.05 6.28 10.31
N TYR A 199 -5.14 5.38 9.96
CA TYR A 199 -4.06 5.61 9.00
C TYR A 199 -4.25 4.64 7.84
N ASN A 200 -4.29 5.15 6.61
CA ASN A 200 -4.31 4.38 5.39
C ASN A 200 -2.91 4.33 4.81
N VAL A 201 -2.28 3.16 4.88
CA VAL A 201 -0.95 2.94 4.30
C VAL A 201 -1.11 2.55 2.83
N ILE A 202 -0.36 3.22 1.96
CA ILE A 202 -0.46 3.08 0.51
C ILE A 202 0.90 2.75 -0.07
N GLY A 203 0.92 1.91 -1.09
CA GLY A 203 2.15 1.55 -1.77
C GLY A 203 1.93 0.67 -2.97
N TYR A 204 3.03 0.21 -3.55
CA TYR A 204 3.00 -0.80 -4.60
C TYR A 204 2.72 -2.18 -4.02
N GLN A 205 1.76 -2.87 -4.61
CA GLN A 205 1.28 -4.15 -4.13
C GLN A 205 1.57 -5.26 -5.12
N GLU A 206 1.98 -6.40 -4.57
CA GLU A 206 2.12 -7.65 -5.29
C GLU A 206 1.22 -8.68 -4.63
N PHE A 207 0.46 -9.40 -5.45
CA PHE A 207 -0.46 -10.43 -5.00
C PHE A 207 0.12 -11.81 -5.27
N PHE A 208 -0.32 -12.80 -4.51
CA PHE A 208 0.21 -14.15 -4.58
C PHE A 208 -0.85 -15.18 -4.90
N MET A 209 -0.41 -16.27 -5.56
CA MET A 209 -1.20 -17.48 -5.69
C MET A 209 -1.58 -17.97 -4.29
N PRO A 210 -2.67 -18.76 -4.14
CA PRO A 210 -3.09 -19.26 -2.83
C PRO A 210 -1.96 -20.04 -2.14
N ILE A 211 -1.42 -19.50 -1.04
CA ILE A 211 -0.37 -20.15 -0.24
C ILE A 211 -0.90 -20.36 1.16
N LEU A 212 -1.23 -21.60 1.49
CA LEU A 212 -1.75 -21.94 2.82
C LEU A 212 -0.62 -21.95 3.87
N LEU A 213 -0.53 -20.88 4.65
CA LEU A 213 0.51 -20.68 5.67
C LEU A 213 0.43 -21.71 6.80
N ASN A 214 -0.74 -22.30 7.05
CA ASN A 214 -0.93 -23.37 8.03
C ASN A 214 0.02 -24.56 7.82
N ASN A 215 0.43 -24.83 6.57
CA ASN A 215 1.27 -25.96 6.21
C ASN A 215 2.77 -25.70 6.45
N PHE A 216 3.15 -24.46 6.75
CA PHE A 216 4.56 -24.10 6.89
C PHE A 216 5.06 -24.37 8.33
N PRO A 217 6.24 -24.99 8.47
CA PRO A 217 6.88 -25.17 9.77
C PRO A 217 7.02 -23.82 10.49
N LYS A 218 6.81 -23.82 11.81
CA LYS A 218 6.90 -22.64 12.69
C LYS A 218 5.84 -21.55 12.45
N PHE A 219 4.92 -21.70 11.50
CA PHE A 219 3.84 -20.74 11.31
C PHE A 219 2.96 -20.59 12.56
N ARG A 220 2.62 -21.71 13.22
CA ARG A 220 1.82 -21.68 14.46
C ARG A 220 2.50 -20.87 15.59
N ASP A 221 3.82 -20.99 15.71
CA ASP A 221 4.58 -20.23 16.71
C ASP A 221 4.67 -18.75 16.34
N PHE A 222 4.84 -18.46 15.04
CA PHE A 222 4.79 -17.11 14.50
C PHE A 222 3.44 -16.43 14.78
N GLN A 223 2.34 -17.10 14.47
CA GLN A 223 0.99 -16.64 14.76
C GLN A 223 0.78 -16.34 16.25
N LYS A 224 1.20 -17.26 17.14
CA LYS A 224 1.08 -17.07 18.60
C LYS A 224 1.85 -15.84 19.09
N LYS A 225 3.08 -15.62 18.59
CA LYS A 225 3.89 -14.44 18.95
C LYS A 225 3.23 -13.12 18.54
N LEU A 226 2.37 -13.15 17.53
CA LEU A 226 1.59 -12.00 17.07
C LEU A 226 0.22 -11.90 17.76
N GLY A 227 0.01 -12.60 18.87
CA GLY A 227 -1.27 -12.59 19.59
C GLY A 227 -2.41 -13.18 18.75
N ASN A 228 -2.11 -14.18 17.91
CA ASN A 228 -3.04 -14.70 16.91
C ASN A 228 -3.57 -13.61 15.96
N PHE A 229 -2.69 -12.66 15.61
CA PHE A 229 -2.96 -11.48 14.80
C PHE A 229 -3.90 -10.43 15.44
N ALA A 230 -4.27 -10.59 16.71
CA ALA A 230 -5.08 -9.59 17.43
C ALA A 230 -4.39 -8.23 17.54
N TYR A 231 -3.05 -8.18 17.37
CA TYR A 231 -2.30 -6.95 17.41
C TYR A 231 -2.43 -6.11 16.14
N GLY A 232 -3.00 -6.60 15.03
CA GLY A 232 -3.02 -5.87 13.76
C GLY A 232 -1.60 -5.55 13.26
N LEU A 233 -1.40 -4.37 12.67
CA LEU A 233 -0.15 -3.98 12.00
C LEU A 233 1.05 -4.11 12.96
N SER A 234 1.94 -5.07 12.71
CA SER A 234 2.99 -5.44 13.67
C SER A 234 4.31 -5.69 12.98
N SER A 235 5.41 -5.25 13.59
CA SER A 235 6.74 -5.53 13.06
C SER A 235 7.08 -7.00 13.19
N ILE A 236 7.66 -7.55 12.12
CA ILE A 236 8.16 -8.92 12.03
C ILE A 236 9.63 -8.96 11.60
N SER A 237 10.34 -7.82 11.60
CA SER A 237 11.74 -7.72 11.16
C SER A 237 12.69 -8.69 11.88
N SER A 238 12.39 -9.02 13.13
CA SER A 238 13.16 -9.98 13.95
C SER A 238 12.56 -11.39 13.98
N SER A 239 11.50 -11.64 13.22
CA SER A 239 10.82 -12.94 13.22
C SER A 239 11.65 -14.00 12.47
N PRO A 240 11.88 -15.18 13.06
CA PRO A 240 12.49 -16.30 12.35
C PRO A 240 11.66 -16.80 11.15
N PHE A 241 10.37 -16.47 11.08
CA PHE A 241 9.48 -16.85 9.98
C PHE A 241 9.56 -15.87 8.79
N LEU A 242 10.25 -14.74 8.95
CA LEU A 242 10.35 -13.72 7.90
C LEU A 242 11.03 -14.26 6.63
N GLU A 243 12.09 -15.05 6.77
CA GLU A 243 12.78 -15.62 5.61
C GLU A 243 11.88 -16.58 4.83
N THR A 244 11.03 -17.35 5.52
CA THR A 244 10.00 -18.16 4.86
C THR A 244 9.03 -17.28 4.07
N LEU A 245 8.53 -16.17 4.65
CA LEU A 245 7.63 -15.23 3.96
C LEU A 245 8.28 -14.62 2.71
N LYS A 246 9.55 -14.24 2.78
CA LYS A 246 10.27 -13.68 1.62
C LYS A 246 10.41 -14.70 0.48
N ILE A 247 10.74 -15.95 0.80
CA ILE A 247 10.90 -17.02 -0.20
C ILE A 247 9.56 -17.27 -0.89
N ILE A 248 8.49 -17.52 -0.12
CA ILE A 248 7.18 -17.82 -0.71
C ILE A 248 6.63 -16.63 -1.52
N ALA A 249 6.82 -15.39 -1.04
CA ALA A 249 6.41 -14.19 -1.77
C ALA A 249 7.15 -14.04 -3.10
N LYS A 250 8.43 -14.40 -3.15
CA LYS A 250 9.22 -14.34 -4.38
C LYS A 250 8.77 -15.36 -5.42
N GLU A 251 8.39 -16.56 -4.99
CA GLU A 251 8.13 -17.71 -5.88
C GLU A 251 6.69 -17.79 -6.41
N ASN A 252 5.74 -17.07 -5.79
CA ASN A 252 4.30 -17.30 -6.02
C ASN A 252 3.55 -16.05 -6.49
N LYS A 253 4.22 -15.09 -7.14
CA LYS A 253 3.59 -13.86 -7.63
C LYS A 253 2.54 -14.16 -8.70
N VAL A 254 1.41 -13.48 -8.62
CA VAL A 254 0.36 -13.48 -9.66
C VAL A 254 0.69 -12.43 -10.71
N ALA A 255 0.31 -12.70 -11.96
CA ALA A 255 0.45 -11.73 -13.03
C ALA A 255 -0.42 -10.47 -12.74
N PRO A 256 0.13 -9.26 -12.88
CA PRO A 256 -0.56 -8.02 -12.49
C PRO A 256 -1.89 -7.80 -13.23
N ASN A 257 -2.03 -8.35 -14.44
CA ASN A 257 -3.20 -8.24 -15.28
C ASN A 257 -4.32 -9.26 -14.98
N LEU A 258 -4.12 -10.18 -14.02
CA LEU A 258 -5.19 -11.09 -13.59
C LEU A 258 -6.37 -10.28 -13.06
N LYS A 259 -7.60 -10.63 -13.43
CA LYS A 259 -8.77 -9.92 -12.91
C LYS A 259 -9.00 -10.28 -11.45
N ALA A 260 -9.54 -9.34 -10.68
CA ALA A 260 -9.77 -9.54 -9.25
C ALA A 260 -10.70 -10.72 -8.95
N HIS A 261 -11.78 -10.91 -9.71
CA HIS A 261 -12.63 -12.10 -9.53
C HIS A 261 -11.89 -13.41 -9.84
N GLU A 262 -11.00 -13.43 -10.83
CA GLU A 262 -10.20 -14.62 -11.16
C GLU A 262 -9.24 -14.94 -10.01
N MET A 263 -8.65 -13.92 -9.38
CA MET A 263 -7.84 -14.08 -8.17
C MET A 263 -8.66 -14.73 -7.05
N VAL A 264 -9.86 -14.21 -6.77
CA VAL A 264 -10.76 -14.78 -5.75
C VAL A 264 -11.06 -16.24 -6.05
N LEU A 265 -11.36 -16.58 -7.31
CA LEU A 265 -11.64 -17.95 -7.72
C LEU A 265 -10.44 -18.90 -7.51
N LEU A 266 -9.20 -18.44 -7.69
CA LEU A 266 -8.02 -19.26 -7.38
C LEU A 266 -8.00 -19.66 -5.91
N TYR A 267 -8.24 -18.70 -5.03
CA TYR A 267 -8.32 -18.91 -3.60
C TYR A 267 -9.49 -19.82 -3.23
N GLU A 268 -10.68 -19.59 -3.79
CA GLU A 268 -11.86 -20.43 -3.57
C GLU A 268 -11.69 -21.87 -4.06
N ASN A 269 -10.98 -22.08 -5.16
CA ASN A 269 -10.70 -23.41 -5.67
C ASN A 269 -9.68 -24.15 -4.81
N GLU A 270 -8.66 -23.46 -4.29
CA GLU A 270 -7.74 -24.04 -3.31
C GLU A 270 -8.49 -24.52 -2.05
N TYR A 271 -9.51 -23.76 -1.63
CA TYR A 271 -10.38 -24.14 -0.51
C TYR A 271 -11.18 -25.40 -0.81
N LYS A 272 -11.82 -25.47 -1.99
CA LYS A 272 -12.67 -26.59 -2.40
C LYS A 272 -11.87 -27.89 -2.58
N ASN A 273 -10.61 -27.81 -2.98
CA ASN A 273 -9.74 -28.99 -3.11
C ASN A 273 -9.17 -29.47 -1.75
N SER A 274 -9.20 -28.63 -0.71
CA SER A 274 -8.84 -29.03 0.65
C SER A 274 -9.96 -29.79 1.40
N ASP A 275 -11.14 -29.94 0.77
CA ASP A 275 -12.28 -30.72 1.22
C ASP A 275 -12.28 -32.19 0.71
N SER A 276 -11.36 -32.55 -0.19
CA SER A 276 -11.19 -33.92 -0.75
C SER A 276 -9.96 -34.63 -0.21
#